data_AF-A0AAN9BIF2-F1
#
_entry.id   AF-A0AAN9BIF2-F1
#
_cell.length_a   1.000
_cell.length_b   1.000
_cell.length_c   1.000
_cell.angle_alpha   90.00
_cell.angle_beta   90.00
_cell.angle_gamma   90.00
#
_symmetry.space_group_name_H-M   'P 1'
#
loop_
_entity.id
_entity.type
_entity.pdbx_description
1 polymer ?
#
loop_
_entity_poly.entity_id
_entity_poly.type
_entity_poly.pdbx_seq_one_letter_code
_entity_poly.pdbx_strand_id
1 'polypeptide(L)'
;MVRLRQMELHCSREMVRDACRRVDPEGVALRALLRHNIVRRTYRVEHPNALWHVDGNHKLIRWSIVIHGGIDGFSRTVFFWLRLTTTRRQQFWNNLKLLRAILAFQLD
;
A
#
# COMPACT_ATOMS: atom_id res chain seq x y z
N MET A 1 2.68 -15.20 -12.16
CA MET A 1 2.36 -16.46 -11.45
C MET A 1 0.87 -16.68 -11.23
N VAL A 2 0.11 -15.72 -10.65
CA VAL A 2 -1.35 -15.91 -10.41
C VAL A 2 -2.09 -16.32 -11.69
N ARG A 3 -1.84 -15.61 -12.78
CA ARG A 3 -2.46 -15.87 -14.09
C ARG A 3 -2.05 -17.22 -14.72
N LEU A 4 -0.84 -17.72 -14.44
CA LEU A 4 -0.37 -19.02 -14.94
C LEU A 4 -1.00 -20.18 -14.17
N ARG A 5 -1.19 -20.03 -12.85
CA ARG A 5 -1.90 -21.03 -12.04
C ARG A 5 -3.38 -21.14 -12.40
N GLN A 6 -4.02 -20.06 -12.84
CA GLN A 6 -5.39 -20.10 -13.35
C GLN A 6 -5.53 -20.86 -14.67
N MET A 7 -4.43 -20.99 -15.42
CA MET A 7 -4.35 -21.79 -16.64
C MET A 7 -3.83 -23.21 -16.37
N GLU A 8 -3.80 -23.64 -15.09
CA GLU A 8 -3.27 -24.93 -14.64
C GLU A 8 -1.80 -25.18 -15.00
N LEU A 9 -1.05 -24.12 -15.28
CA LEU A 9 0.39 -24.19 -15.56
C LEU A 9 1.19 -24.06 -14.26
N HIS A 10 1.65 -25.21 -13.76
CA HIS A 10 2.49 -25.31 -12.58
C HIS A 10 3.97 -25.18 -12.96
N CYS A 11 4.50 -23.97 -12.86
CA CYS A 11 5.91 -23.68 -13.11
C CYS A 11 6.57 -23.01 -11.89
N SER A 12 7.86 -23.28 -11.69
CA SER A 12 8.64 -22.59 -10.67
C SER A 12 8.90 -21.14 -11.07
N ARG A 13 9.14 -20.27 -10.08
CA ARG A 13 9.53 -18.87 -10.35
C ARG A 13 10.80 -18.77 -11.20
N GLU A 14 11.72 -19.71 -11.04
CA GLU A 14 12.99 -19.75 -11.76
C GLU A 14 12.76 -20.06 -13.24
N MET A 15 11.95 -21.08 -13.55
CA MET A 15 11.61 -21.43 -14.93
C MET A 15 10.98 -20.25 -15.67
N VAL A 16 10.06 -19.51 -15.02
CA VAL A 16 9.44 -18.32 -15.62
C VAL A 16 10.49 -17.23 -15.85
N ARG A 17 11.41 -17.02 -14.90
CA ARG A 17 12.48 -16.02 -15.03
C ARG A 17 13.43 -16.35 -16.17
N ASP A 18 13.81 -17.62 -16.32
CA ASP A 18 14.69 -18.06 -17.39
C ASP A 18 13.99 -18.04 -18.75
N ALA A 19 12.71 -18.38 -18.81
CA ALA A 19 11.90 -18.17 -20.01
C ALA A 19 11.85 -16.69 -20.41
N CYS A 20 11.62 -15.77 -19.46
CA CYS A 20 11.66 -14.33 -19.74
C CYS A 20 13.03 -13.87 -20.24
N ARG A 21 14.14 -14.37 -19.68
CA ARG A 21 15.50 -14.04 -20.15
C ARG A 21 15.76 -14.53 -21.58
N ARG A 22 15.23 -15.69 -21.95
CA ARG A 22 15.39 -16.24 -23.31
C ARG A 22 14.55 -15.48 -24.34
N VAL A 23 13.32 -15.12 -23.98
CA VAL A 23 12.38 -14.46 -24.91
C VAL A 23 12.68 -12.95 -25.04
N ASP A 24 13.11 -12.31 -23.95
CA ASP A 24 13.31 -10.86 -23.87
C ASP A 24 14.54 -10.52 -23.00
N PRO A 25 15.77 -10.86 -23.46
CA PRO A 25 16.99 -10.57 -22.70
C PRO A 25 17.21 -9.07 -22.51
N GLU A 26 16.92 -8.27 -23.54
CA GLU A 26 17.07 -6.81 -23.50
C GLU A 26 16.08 -6.17 -22.52
N GLY A 27 14.79 -6.53 -22.57
CA GLY A 27 13.81 -5.99 -21.63
C GLY A 27 14.03 -6.47 -20.20
N VAL A 28 14.61 -7.66 -19.99
CA VAL A 28 15.06 -8.09 -18.65
C VAL A 28 16.24 -7.25 -18.17
N ALA A 29 17.26 -7.04 -19.01
CA ALA A 29 18.41 -6.19 -18.67
C ALA A 29 17.98 -4.74 -18.42
N LEU A 30 17.15 -4.18 -19.29
CA LEU A 30 16.60 -2.84 -19.16
C LEU A 30 15.79 -2.70 -17.87
N ARG A 31 14.91 -3.65 -17.53
CA ARG A 31 14.20 -3.61 -16.23
C ARG A 31 15.13 -3.75 -15.04
N ALA A 32 16.24 -4.47 -15.16
CA ALA A 32 17.22 -4.57 -14.08
C ALA A 32 18.00 -3.26 -13.89
N LEU A 33 18.36 -2.58 -14.99
CA LEU A 33 19.02 -1.28 -15.00
C LEU A 33 18.06 -0.14 -14.59
N LEU A 34 16.84 -0.18 -15.10
CA LEU A 34 15.72 0.72 -14.78
C LEU A 34 14.94 0.26 -13.54
N ARG A 35 15.50 -0.61 -12.69
CA ARG A 35 15.06 -0.71 -11.30
C ARG A 35 15.48 0.60 -10.65
N HIS A 36 14.76 1.67 -11.00
CA HIS A 36 14.71 2.88 -10.24
C HIS A 36 14.36 2.42 -8.83
N ASN A 37 15.32 2.54 -7.92
CA ASN A 37 14.98 2.67 -6.52
C ASN A 37 13.80 3.64 -6.50
N ILE A 38 12.67 3.22 -5.94
CA ILE A 38 11.56 4.14 -5.74
C ILE A 38 12.14 5.20 -4.81
N VAL A 39 12.64 6.29 -5.40
CA VAL A 39 13.19 7.41 -4.66
C VAL A 39 11.97 7.98 -3.98
N ARG A 40 11.84 7.70 -2.68
CA ARG A 40 10.76 8.27 -1.89
C ARG A 40 10.89 9.77 -2.05
N ARG A 41 9.86 10.40 -2.63
CA ARG A 41 9.83 11.85 -2.82
C ARG A 41 9.97 12.50 -1.45
N THR A 42 10.98 13.35 -1.29
CA THR A 42 11.10 14.20 -0.11
C THR A 42 10.17 15.38 -0.30
N TYR A 43 8.97 15.30 0.28
CA TYR A 43 8.08 16.45 0.38
C TYR A 43 8.18 17.05 1.78
N ARG A 44 8.11 18.37 1.85
CA ARG A 44 7.96 19.13 3.08
C ARG A 44 6.56 19.71 3.10
N VAL A 45 5.95 19.66 4.28
CA VAL A 45 4.66 20.28 4.57
C VAL A 45 4.97 21.53 5.40
N GLU A 46 4.21 22.61 5.23
CA GLU A 46 4.54 23.89 5.86
C GLU A 46 4.26 23.93 7.37
N HIS A 47 3.23 23.21 7.83
CA HIS A 47 2.80 23.22 9.24
C HIS A 47 2.25 21.85 9.68
N PRO A 48 2.27 21.52 10.99
CA PRO A 48 1.48 20.42 11.55
C PRO A 48 0.03 20.51 11.09
N ASN A 49 -0.60 19.36 10.87
CA ASN A 49 -2.02 19.27 10.45
C ASN A 49 -2.38 19.80 9.05
N ALA A 50 -1.40 20.25 8.25
CA ALA A 50 -1.67 20.68 6.88
C ALA A 50 -1.81 19.52 5.87
N LEU A 51 -1.24 18.34 6.17
CA LEU A 51 -1.37 17.16 5.31
C LEU A 51 -1.30 15.89 6.14
N TRP A 52 -2.27 14.99 5.99
CA TRP A 52 -2.28 13.70 6.65
C TRP A 52 -2.18 12.56 5.64
N HIS A 53 -1.36 11.56 5.96
CA HIS A 53 -1.27 10.32 5.21
C HIS A 53 -2.10 9.25 5.91
N VAL A 54 -2.96 8.57 5.18
CA VAL A 54 -3.74 7.44 5.68
C VAL A 54 -3.52 6.26 4.76
N ASP A 55 -3.16 5.11 5.31
CA ASP A 55 -2.95 3.87 4.55
C ASP A 55 -3.64 2.68 5.23
N GLY A 56 -4.01 1.69 4.41
CA GLY A 56 -4.64 0.45 4.83
C GLY A 56 -3.73 -0.75 4.59
N ASN A 57 -3.42 -1.51 5.65
CA ASN A 57 -2.72 -2.78 5.54
C ASN A 57 -3.71 -3.94 5.47
N HIS A 58 -3.76 -4.57 4.30
CA HIS A 58 -4.67 -5.67 3.96
C HIS A 58 -4.07 -7.07 4.10
N LYS A 59 -2.85 -7.21 4.65
CA LYS A 59 -2.19 -8.53 4.77
C LYS A 59 -2.99 -9.53 5.60
N LEU A 60 -3.80 -9.05 6.53
CA LEU A 60 -4.61 -9.88 7.42
C LEU A 60 -6.07 -10.06 6.94
N ILE A 61 -6.37 -9.73 5.68
CA ILE A 61 -7.74 -9.78 5.15
C ILE A 61 -8.36 -11.18 5.17
N ARG A 62 -7.53 -12.25 5.16
CA ARG A 62 -7.99 -13.64 5.29
C ARG A 62 -8.62 -13.93 6.65
N TRP A 63 -8.19 -13.21 7.70
CA TRP A 63 -8.80 -13.26 9.03
C TRP A 63 -9.82 -12.13 9.24
N SER A 64 -10.24 -11.48 8.14
CA SER A 64 -11.12 -10.32 8.20
C SER A 64 -10.57 -9.19 9.07
N ILE A 65 -9.24 -8.98 9.04
CA ILE A 65 -8.60 -7.87 9.74
C ILE A 65 -7.97 -6.95 8.70
N VAL A 66 -8.33 -5.68 8.76
CA VAL A 66 -7.66 -4.60 8.02
C VAL A 66 -7.19 -3.58 9.06
N ILE A 67 -5.92 -3.18 8.96
CA ILE A 67 -5.32 -2.19 9.85
C ILE A 67 -5.25 -0.88 9.09
N HIS A 68 -5.89 0.17 9.60
CA HIS A 68 -5.75 1.52 9.07
C HIS A 68 -4.86 2.34 10.01
N GLY A 69 -3.87 3.01 9.46
CA GLY A 69 -3.00 3.92 10.21
C GLY A 69 -2.88 5.24 9.49
N GLY A 70 -2.63 6.31 10.24
CA GLY A 70 -2.26 7.57 9.63
C GLY A 70 -1.20 8.36 10.37
N ILE A 71 -0.51 9.17 9.57
CA ILE A 71 0.72 9.87 9.92
C ILE A 71 0.56 11.33 9.52
N ASP A 72 0.97 12.24 10.41
CA ASP A 72 1.06 13.65 10.10
C ASP A 72 2.22 13.91 9.11
N GLY A 73 1.94 14.60 8.02
CA GLY A 73 2.88 14.85 6.93
C GLY A 73 4.01 15.81 7.31
N PHE A 74 3.80 16.66 8.32
CA PHE A 74 4.81 17.56 8.85
C PHE A 74 5.76 16.84 9.80
N SER A 75 5.25 16.35 10.94
CA SER A 75 6.05 15.75 12.01
C SER A 75 6.46 14.30 11.74
N ARG A 76 5.81 13.62 10.78
CA ARG A 76 5.94 12.17 10.56
C ARG A 76 5.55 11.32 11.77
N THR A 77 4.82 11.92 12.72
CA THR A 77 4.31 11.25 13.90
C THR A 77 3.04 10.48 13.55
N VAL A 78 2.91 9.28 14.09
CA VAL A 78 1.68 8.49 13.96
C VAL A 78 0.61 9.13 14.84
N PHE A 79 -0.47 9.62 14.24
CA PHE A 79 -1.52 10.31 14.98
C PHE A 79 -2.70 9.39 15.34
N PHE A 80 -2.90 8.27 14.62
CA PHE A 80 -3.91 7.28 14.99
C PHE A 80 -3.65 5.87 14.43
N TRP A 81 -4.15 4.88 15.18
CA TRP A 81 -4.29 3.48 14.77
C TRP A 81 -5.76 3.10 14.83
N LEU A 82 -6.44 3.07 13.68
CA LEU A 82 -7.82 2.59 13.63
C LEU A 82 -7.82 1.09 13.32
N ARG A 83 -7.98 0.28 14.37
CA ARG A 83 -8.21 -1.17 14.25
C ARG A 83 -9.69 -1.45 14.25
N LEU A 84 -10.37 -1.47 13.09
CA LEU A 84 -11.78 -1.87 13.06
C LEU A 84 -12.23 -2.49 11.72
N THR A 85 -12.54 -3.79 11.82
CA THR A 85 -13.71 -4.54 11.29
C THR A 85 -13.56 -5.56 10.16
N THR A 86 -14.52 -6.50 10.21
CA THR A 86 -14.54 -7.87 9.70
C THR A 86 -15.23 -8.04 8.34
N THR A 87 -15.61 -6.97 7.64
CA THR A 87 -16.36 -7.09 6.38
C THR A 87 -16.26 -5.85 5.47
N ARG A 88 -16.36 -6.06 4.15
CA ARG A 88 -16.18 -5.05 3.09
C ARG A 88 -17.15 -3.85 3.15
N ARG A 89 -18.32 -3.97 3.81
CA ARG A 89 -19.32 -2.89 3.93
C ARG A 89 -18.92 -1.77 4.90
N GLN A 90 -18.01 -2.04 5.84
CA GLN A 90 -17.70 -1.12 6.92
C GLN A 90 -16.66 -0.04 6.55
N GLN A 91 -15.89 -0.24 5.47
CA GLN A 91 -14.88 0.72 5.02
C GLN A 91 -15.46 2.12 4.71
N PHE A 92 -16.66 2.18 4.14
CA PHE A 92 -17.30 3.46 3.78
C PHE A 92 -17.68 4.28 5.01
N TRP A 93 -18.24 3.63 6.04
CA TRP A 93 -18.57 4.26 7.32
C TRP A 93 -17.32 4.59 8.15
N ASN A 94 -16.25 3.80 8.00
CA ASN A 94 -14.97 4.07 8.63
C ASN A 94 -14.37 5.39 8.11
N ASN A 95 -14.46 5.69 6.81
CA ASN A 95 -14.01 6.99 6.27
C ASN A 95 -14.78 8.17 6.87
N LEU A 96 -16.10 8.05 7.10
CA LEU A 96 -16.88 9.10 7.77
C LEU A 96 -16.52 9.26 9.25
N LYS A 97 -16.23 8.17 9.96
CA LYS A 97 -15.73 8.22 11.34
C LYS A 97 -14.32 8.80 11.41
N LEU A 98 -13.49 8.50 10.42
CA LEU A 98 -12.15 9.06 10.25
C LEU A 98 -12.23 10.56 9.98
N LEU A 99 -13.09 11.01 9.05
CA LEU A 99 -13.35 12.43 8.81
C LEU A 99 -13.82 13.16 10.06
N ARG A 100 -14.69 12.55 10.88
CA ARG A 100 -15.10 13.13 12.16
C ARG A 100 -13.97 13.21 13.19
N ALA A 101 -13.11 12.20 13.28
CA ALA A 101 -11.93 12.23 14.15
C ALA A 101 -10.88 13.26 13.66
N ILE A 102 -10.72 13.39 12.34
CA ILE A 102 -9.88 14.41 11.70
C ILE A 102 -10.37 15.82 12.05
N LEU A 103 -11.66 16.08 11.84
CA LEU A 103 -12.28 17.37 12.11
C LEU A 103 -12.25 17.72 13.60
N ALA A 104 -12.40 16.73 14.50
CA ALA A 104 -12.30 16.96 15.94
C ALA A 104 -10.90 17.43 16.35
N PHE A 105 -9.85 16.80 15.84
CA PHE A 105 -8.45 17.16 16.15
C PHE A 105 -7.99 18.47 15.47
N GLN A 106 -8.72 18.98 14.46
CA GLN A 106 -8.46 20.29 13.85
C GLN A 106 -9.19 21.44 14.56
N LEU A 107 -10.14 21.13 15.46
CA LEU A 107 -10.95 22.10 16.21
C LEU A 107 -10.52 22.24 17.68
N ASP A 108 -9.58 21.44 18.15
CA ASP A 108 -8.91 21.53 19.46
C ASP A 108 -7.61 22.36 19.35
#